data_AF-A0A8T2PQG0-F1
#
_entry.id   AF-A0A8T2PQG0-F1
#
_cell.length_a   1.000
_cell.length_b   1.000
_cell.length_c   1.000
_cell.angle_alpha   90.00
_cell.angle_beta   90.00
_cell.angle_gamma   90.00
#
_symmetry.space_group_name_H-M   'P 1'
#
loop_
_entity.id
_entity.type
_entity.pdbx_description
1 polymer ?
#
loop_
_entity_poly.entity_id
_entity_poly.type
_entity_poly.pdbx_seq_one_letter_code
_entity_poly.pdbx_strand_id
1 'polypeptide(L)'
;MASSFTRMISGRNTAMVLASLGAGTLAAGYAMTDTAAAEEKRKLYPPSSDFPDLRKHNNCMASALTPAIYAKLRDKLTPNNWSLDQCIQTGVDNPGHPFIKTVGMVAGDEESYEVFSDIFDPVIKDRHNGYDPRVMKHPTDLDSSKRAPAPSAGRWSASACRPWDHFLFDKPVSPLLTCAGMARDWPDARGIWYGA
;
A
#
# COMPACT_ATOMS: atom_id res chain seq x y z
N MET A 1 -69.70 -1.00 4.78
CA MET A 1 -68.83 0.06 5.34
C MET A 1 -67.40 -0.39 5.05
N ALA A 2 -66.75 0.12 4.00
CA ALA A 2 -65.94 1.35 3.98
C ALA A 2 -64.69 1.21 4.88
N SER A 3 -63.44 1.42 4.43
CA SER A 3 -62.91 1.82 3.11
C SER A 3 -61.49 1.27 2.91
N SER A 4 -61.08 1.03 1.66
CA SER A 4 -59.65 0.96 1.28
C SER A 4 -58.98 2.32 1.45
N PHE A 5 -57.68 2.37 1.77
CA PHE A 5 -56.79 3.48 1.37
C PHE A 5 -55.31 3.08 1.43
N THR A 6 -54.68 2.98 0.26
CA THR A 6 -53.22 3.09 0.11
C THR A 6 -52.89 4.56 -0.15
N ARG A 7 -51.86 5.13 0.49
CA ARG A 7 -51.29 6.40 0.01
C ARG A 7 -49.79 6.52 0.26
N MET A 8 -49.08 6.68 -0.86
CA MET A 8 -47.66 7.02 -0.98
C MET A 8 -47.52 8.56 -1.01
N ILE A 9 -46.65 9.12 -0.16
CA ILE A 9 -46.07 10.49 -0.14
C ILE A 9 -44.75 10.27 0.65
N SER A 10 -43.53 10.27 0.11
CA SER A 10 -42.82 11.25 -0.73
C SER A 10 -42.68 12.62 -0.06
N GLY A 11 -41.48 12.97 0.44
CA GLY A 11 -41.23 14.33 0.92
C GLY A 11 -40.12 14.47 1.94
N ARG A 12 -38.93 14.85 1.45
CA ARG A 12 -37.90 15.71 2.06
C ARG A 12 -38.20 16.19 3.49
N ASN A 13 -37.37 15.80 4.45
CA ASN A 13 -36.96 16.68 5.54
C ASN A 13 -35.47 16.50 5.85
N THR A 14 -34.67 17.02 4.94
CA THR A 14 -33.26 17.39 5.15
C THR A 14 -33.18 18.60 6.09
N ALA A 15 -33.50 18.41 7.37
CA ALA A 15 -33.28 19.36 8.47
C ALA A 15 -33.48 18.66 9.81
N MET A 16 -32.63 18.95 10.81
CA MET A 16 -32.64 18.52 12.24
C MET A 16 -31.50 17.58 12.71
N VAL A 17 -30.24 17.89 12.36
CA VAL A 17 -29.06 17.49 13.19
C VAL A 17 -28.11 18.69 13.45
N LEU A 18 -28.49 19.91 13.05
CA LEU A 18 -27.64 21.12 13.19
C LEU A 18 -27.75 21.77 14.59
N ALA A 19 -27.53 20.98 15.65
CA ALA A 19 -27.69 21.45 17.04
C ALA A 19 -26.66 20.88 18.03
N SER A 20 -25.45 20.58 17.58
CA SER A 20 -24.30 20.31 18.46
C SER A 20 -22.97 20.68 17.80
N LEU A 21 -22.84 21.94 17.37
CA LEU A 21 -21.58 22.52 16.87
C LEU A 21 -20.61 22.78 18.04
N GLY A 22 -20.08 21.69 18.61
CA GLY A 22 -18.82 21.75 19.36
C GLY A 22 -17.65 21.87 18.38
N ALA A 23 -16.56 22.53 18.80
CA ALA A 23 -15.42 22.87 17.92
C ALA A 23 -14.71 21.68 17.23
N GLY A 24 -15.03 20.43 17.60
CA GLY A 24 -14.50 19.23 16.96
C GLY A 24 -15.09 18.87 15.59
N THR A 25 -16.26 19.42 15.20
CA THR A 25 -16.93 18.99 13.94
C THR A 25 -16.26 19.52 12.67
N LEU A 26 -15.53 20.64 12.74
CA LEU A 26 -14.89 21.24 11.56
C LEU A 26 -13.68 20.45 11.05
N ALA A 27 -12.88 19.87 11.95
CA ALA A 27 -11.71 19.07 11.56
C ALA A 27 -12.12 17.78 10.83
N ALA A 28 -13.18 17.11 11.30
CA ALA A 28 -13.73 15.92 10.65
C ALA A 28 -14.31 16.23 9.26
N GLY A 29 -14.92 17.41 9.07
CA GLY A 29 -15.44 17.84 7.77
C GLY A 29 -14.33 18.04 6.73
N TYR A 30 -13.23 18.69 7.11
CA TYR A 30 -12.12 18.99 6.19
C TYR A 30 -11.39 17.73 5.70
N ALA A 31 -11.15 16.77 6.61
CA ALA A 31 -10.50 15.50 6.26
C ALA A 31 -11.33 14.61 5.31
N MET A 32 -12.67 14.73 5.35
CA MET A 32 -13.58 14.01 4.45
C MET A 32 -13.67 14.66 3.06
N THR A 33 -13.48 15.98 2.95
CA THR A 33 -13.55 16.68 1.66
C THR A 33 -12.35 16.40 0.74
N ASP A 34 -11.14 16.26 1.28
CA ASP A 34 -9.94 16.03 0.45
C ASP A 34 -9.95 14.65 -0.24
N THR A 35 -10.39 13.61 0.46
CA THR A 35 -10.48 12.25 -0.09
C THR A 35 -11.61 12.12 -1.12
N ALA A 36 -12.81 12.66 -0.81
CA ALA A 36 -13.93 12.68 -1.75
C ALA A 36 -13.61 13.51 -3.02
N ALA A 37 -12.94 14.65 -2.87
CA ALA A 37 -12.52 15.47 -4.01
C ALA A 37 -11.41 14.81 -4.85
N ALA A 38 -10.55 13.98 -4.26
CA ALA A 38 -9.59 13.18 -5.01
C ALA A 38 -10.28 12.06 -5.81
N GLU A 39 -11.30 11.40 -5.23
CA GLU A 39 -12.06 10.35 -5.88
C GLU A 39 -12.89 10.87 -7.08
N GLU A 40 -13.57 12.02 -6.94
CA GLU A 40 -14.26 12.65 -8.08
C GLU A 40 -13.28 13.06 -9.20
N LYS A 41 -12.10 13.59 -8.84
CA LYS A 41 -11.06 13.96 -9.82
C LYS A 41 -10.56 12.75 -10.61
N ARG A 42 -10.37 11.60 -9.98
CA ARG A 42 -9.90 10.39 -10.69
C ARG A 42 -10.93 9.90 -11.71
N LYS A 43 -12.23 10.07 -11.44
CA LYS A 43 -13.33 9.74 -12.39
C LYS A 43 -13.49 10.76 -13.54
N LEU A 44 -12.83 11.91 -13.48
CA LEU A 44 -12.99 13.01 -14.46
C LEU A 44 -12.31 12.73 -15.82
N TYR A 45 -11.20 12.01 -15.82
CA TYR A 45 -10.40 11.72 -17.01
C TYR A 45 -10.48 10.23 -17.40
N PRO A 46 -10.24 9.85 -18.67
CA PRO A 46 -10.20 8.44 -19.06
C PRO A 46 -8.95 7.74 -18.49
N PRO A 47 -8.99 6.42 -18.20
CA PRO A 47 -7.87 5.72 -17.55
C PRO A 47 -6.54 5.76 -18.30
N SER A 48 -6.57 6.01 -19.61
CA SER A 48 -5.37 6.16 -20.44
C SER A 48 -4.65 7.51 -20.26
N SER A 49 -5.31 8.52 -19.69
CA SER A 49 -4.70 9.84 -19.45
C SER A 49 -3.82 9.87 -18.19
N ASP A 50 -4.17 9.07 -17.18
CA ASP A 50 -3.41 8.96 -15.92
C ASP A 50 -2.35 7.84 -15.95
N PHE A 51 -2.25 7.09 -17.06
CA PHE A 51 -1.31 5.97 -17.17
C PHE A 51 0.16 6.46 -17.13
N PRO A 52 1.01 5.94 -16.22
CA PRO A 52 2.37 6.45 -16.04
C PRO A 52 3.31 6.13 -17.21
N ASP A 53 4.21 7.06 -17.53
CA ASP A 53 5.28 6.83 -18.51
C ASP A 53 6.43 6.02 -17.90
N LEU A 54 6.40 4.71 -18.14
CA LEU A 54 7.36 3.74 -17.60
C LEU A 54 8.47 3.34 -18.60
N ARG A 55 8.65 4.08 -19.71
CA ARG A 55 9.58 3.71 -20.81
C ARG A 55 11.06 3.63 -20.40
N LYS A 56 11.45 4.17 -19.26
CA LYS A 56 12.84 4.21 -18.75
C LYS A 56 13.01 3.45 -17.43
N HIS A 57 12.00 2.70 -17.00
CA HIS A 57 11.92 2.14 -15.66
C HIS A 57 12.31 0.65 -15.65
N ASN A 58 13.16 0.27 -14.70
CA ASN A 58 13.60 -1.10 -14.48
C ASN A 58 13.19 -1.56 -13.07
N ASN A 59 11.89 -1.82 -12.90
CA ASN A 59 11.32 -2.38 -11.68
C ASN A 59 10.26 -3.46 -12.01
N CYS A 60 9.90 -4.29 -11.04
CA CYS A 60 8.95 -5.41 -11.22
C CYS A 60 7.56 -4.89 -11.61
N MET A 61 7.08 -3.83 -10.95
CA MET A 61 5.81 -3.16 -11.24
C MET A 61 5.72 -2.73 -12.71
N ALA A 62 6.72 -2.02 -13.24
CA ALA A 62 6.76 -1.59 -14.63
C ALA A 62 6.86 -2.73 -15.66
N SER A 63 7.37 -3.90 -15.24
CA SER A 63 7.38 -5.11 -16.07
C SER A 63 6.00 -5.79 -16.15
N ALA A 64 5.15 -5.59 -15.15
CA ALA A 64 3.86 -6.25 -14.99
C ALA A 64 2.66 -5.34 -15.31
N LEU A 65 2.82 -4.01 -15.18
CA LEU A 65 1.75 -3.05 -15.40
C LEU A 65 1.43 -2.95 -16.90
N THR A 66 0.16 -3.17 -17.24
CA THR A 66 -0.37 -2.94 -18.58
C THR A 66 -1.50 -1.93 -18.54
N PRO A 67 -1.80 -1.21 -19.64
CA PRO A 67 -2.93 -0.27 -19.69
C PRO A 67 -4.28 -0.93 -19.35
N ALA A 68 -4.45 -2.22 -19.68
CA ALA A 68 -5.65 -2.98 -19.35
C ALA A 68 -5.79 -3.28 -17.84
N ILE A 69 -4.68 -3.58 -17.15
CA ILE A 69 -4.67 -3.76 -15.70
C ILE A 69 -4.91 -2.42 -15.00
N TYR A 70 -4.22 -1.35 -15.43
CA TYR A 70 -4.38 -0.02 -14.85
C TYR A 70 -5.84 0.47 -14.94
N ALA A 71 -6.47 0.37 -16.12
CA ALA A 71 -7.85 0.76 -16.35
C ALA A 71 -8.92 -0.09 -15.61
N LYS A 72 -8.52 -1.23 -15.01
CA LYS A 72 -9.38 -2.10 -14.19
C LYS A 72 -9.18 -1.88 -12.68
N LEU A 73 -8.00 -1.39 -12.28
CA LEU A 73 -7.58 -1.28 -10.89
C LEU A 73 -7.57 0.16 -10.35
N ARG A 74 -7.33 1.15 -11.20
CA ARG A 74 -8.19 2.34 -11.20
C ARG A 74 -9.54 1.89 -11.81
N ASP A 75 -10.71 2.24 -11.28
CA ASP A 75 -11.01 3.20 -10.21
C ASP A 75 -11.23 2.59 -8.81
N LYS A 76 -10.74 1.36 -8.53
CA LYS A 76 -10.93 0.69 -7.23
C LYS A 76 -10.22 1.39 -6.06
N LEU A 77 -10.77 1.16 -4.87
CA LEU A 77 -10.24 1.55 -3.57
C LEU A 77 -10.36 0.37 -2.59
N THR A 78 -9.50 0.34 -1.57
CA THR A 78 -9.62 -0.56 -0.39
C THR A 78 -10.62 0.03 0.62
N PRO A 79 -11.03 -0.72 1.67
CA PRO A 79 -11.92 -0.19 2.72
C PRO A 79 -11.37 1.06 3.42
N ASN A 80 -10.03 1.22 3.46
CA ASN A 80 -9.34 2.36 4.06
C ASN A 80 -9.08 3.50 3.06
N ASN A 81 -9.73 3.48 1.88
CA ASN A 81 -9.54 4.42 0.77
C ASN A 81 -8.12 4.43 0.18
N TRP A 82 -7.39 3.31 0.25
CA TRP A 82 -6.10 3.17 -0.43
C TRP A 82 -6.31 2.86 -1.92
N SER A 83 -5.47 3.45 -2.78
CA SER A 83 -5.65 3.44 -4.23
C SER A 83 -4.43 2.86 -4.96
N LEU A 84 -4.67 2.32 -6.17
CA LEU A 84 -3.60 1.79 -7.02
C LEU A 84 -2.45 2.79 -7.23
N ASP A 85 -2.78 4.06 -7.44
CA ASP A 85 -1.79 5.11 -7.73
C ASP A 85 -0.83 5.29 -6.55
N GLN A 86 -1.36 5.27 -5.32
CA GLN A 86 -0.55 5.29 -4.10
C GLN A 86 0.31 4.02 -3.94
N CYS A 87 -0.19 2.85 -4.35
CA CYS A 87 0.62 1.61 -4.36
C CYS A 87 1.83 1.73 -5.31
N ILE A 88 1.65 2.27 -6.52
CA ILE A 88 2.69 2.30 -7.56
C ILE A 88 3.56 3.56 -7.53
N GLN A 89 3.17 4.62 -6.81
CA GLN A 89 3.84 5.92 -6.77
C GLN A 89 5.37 5.80 -6.61
N THR A 90 5.82 4.99 -5.65
CA THR A 90 7.27 4.80 -5.42
C THR A 90 8.00 4.20 -6.63
N GLY A 91 7.36 3.37 -7.46
CA GLY A 91 7.96 2.81 -8.67
C GLY A 91 7.81 3.70 -9.90
N VAL A 92 6.89 4.67 -9.89
CA VAL A 92 6.81 5.72 -10.91
C VAL A 92 7.90 6.77 -10.68
N ASP A 93 8.07 7.21 -9.43
CA ASP A 93 9.08 8.21 -9.04
C ASP A 93 10.53 7.69 -9.13
N ASN A 94 10.71 6.38 -8.90
CA ASN A 94 12.03 5.74 -8.89
C ASN A 94 12.18 4.80 -10.10
N PRO A 95 12.79 5.25 -11.22
CA PRO A 95 13.02 4.41 -12.40
C PRO A 95 13.98 3.23 -12.14
N GLY A 96 14.67 3.20 -11.00
CA GLY A 96 15.51 2.09 -10.57
C GLY A 96 16.91 2.14 -11.17
N HIS A 97 17.59 0.99 -11.18
CA HIS A 97 18.98 0.85 -11.63
C HIS A 97 19.09 -0.35 -12.60
N PRO A 98 19.92 -0.30 -13.66
CA PRO A 98 19.99 -1.38 -14.65
C PRO A 98 20.34 -2.76 -14.06
N PHE A 99 21.15 -2.80 -13.01
CA PHE A 99 21.66 -4.05 -12.41
C PHE A 99 20.85 -4.56 -11.21
N ILE A 100 19.98 -3.72 -10.61
CA ILE A 100 19.23 -4.07 -9.40
C ILE A 100 17.75 -3.73 -9.63
N LYS A 101 16.96 -4.76 -9.94
CA LYS A 101 15.52 -4.63 -10.15
C LYS A 101 14.83 -4.47 -8.80
N THR A 102 14.21 -3.31 -8.58
CA THR A 102 13.39 -3.05 -7.39
C THR A 102 11.96 -3.53 -7.64
N VAL A 103 11.15 -3.68 -6.57
CA VAL A 103 9.75 -4.09 -6.71
C VAL A 103 8.92 -3.00 -7.39
N GLY A 104 9.07 -1.74 -6.96
CA GLY A 104 8.38 -0.60 -7.56
C GLY A 104 6.91 -0.43 -7.14
N MET A 105 6.45 -1.12 -6.10
CA MET A 105 5.14 -0.86 -5.50
C MET A 105 5.10 -1.28 -4.02
N VAL A 106 4.15 -0.73 -3.27
CA VAL A 106 3.88 -1.01 -1.85
C VAL A 106 2.40 -1.31 -1.62
N ALA A 107 2.08 -2.06 -0.58
CA ALA A 107 0.73 -2.19 -0.05
C ALA A 107 0.54 -1.17 1.10
N GLY A 108 -0.63 -0.51 1.14
CA GLY A 108 -0.97 0.42 2.22
C GLY A 108 -1.69 -0.25 3.40
N ASP A 109 -2.43 -1.31 3.10
CA ASP A 109 -3.21 -2.14 4.01
C ASP A 109 -3.17 -3.62 3.55
N GLU A 110 -3.84 -4.52 4.29
CA GLU A 110 -3.86 -5.95 3.97
C GLU A 110 -4.69 -6.20 2.70
N GLU A 111 -5.84 -5.52 2.59
CA GLU A 111 -6.80 -5.63 1.50
C GLU A 111 -6.23 -5.19 0.15
N SER A 112 -5.17 -4.35 0.13
CA SER A 112 -4.41 -4.00 -1.07
C SER A 112 -3.97 -5.24 -1.87
N TYR A 113 -3.57 -6.32 -1.21
CA TYR A 113 -3.15 -7.56 -1.88
C TYR A 113 -4.30 -8.26 -2.60
N GLU A 114 -5.52 -8.19 -2.07
CA GLU A 114 -6.71 -8.80 -2.69
C GLU A 114 -7.30 -7.90 -3.78
N VAL A 115 -7.54 -6.63 -3.47
CA VAL A 115 -8.19 -5.65 -4.36
C VAL A 115 -7.38 -5.41 -5.64
N PHE A 116 -6.06 -5.38 -5.51
CA PHE A 116 -5.09 -5.17 -6.59
C PHE A 116 -4.28 -6.43 -6.95
N SER A 117 -4.77 -7.62 -6.59
CA SER A 117 -4.18 -8.94 -6.93
C SER A 117 -3.71 -9.05 -8.39
N ASP A 118 -4.49 -8.55 -9.36
CA ASP A 118 -4.13 -8.57 -10.78
C ASP A 118 -2.79 -7.88 -11.14
N ILE A 119 -2.25 -6.99 -10.29
CA ILE A 119 -0.88 -6.46 -10.42
C ILE A 119 0.08 -7.04 -9.37
N PHE A 120 -0.37 -7.32 -8.15
CA PHE A 120 0.49 -7.90 -7.11
C PHE A 120 0.95 -9.32 -7.46
N ASP A 121 0.09 -10.18 -8.00
CA ASP A 121 0.41 -11.57 -8.32
C ASP A 121 1.56 -11.72 -9.34
N PRO A 122 1.56 -11.04 -10.52
CA PRO A 122 2.69 -11.11 -11.43
C PRO A 122 3.97 -10.47 -10.85
N VAL A 123 3.86 -9.43 -10.02
CA VAL A 123 5.00 -8.79 -9.35
C VAL A 123 5.62 -9.70 -8.29
N ILE A 124 4.80 -10.39 -7.49
CA ILE A 124 5.23 -11.41 -6.52
C ILE A 124 5.95 -12.54 -7.26
N LYS A 125 5.40 -13.01 -8.38
CA LYS A 125 5.96 -14.10 -9.19
C LYS A 125 7.32 -13.76 -9.80
N ASP A 126 7.48 -12.55 -10.35
CA ASP A 126 8.76 -12.03 -10.85
C ASP A 126 9.78 -11.89 -9.70
N ARG A 127 9.36 -11.32 -8.57
CA ARG A 127 10.25 -11.08 -7.42
C ARG A 127 10.68 -12.35 -6.68
N HIS A 128 9.85 -13.40 -6.67
CA HIS A 128 10.09 -14.67 -5.97
C HIS A 128 10.34 -15.83 -6.95
N ASN A 129 10.93 -15.53 -8.12
CA ASN A 129 11.47 -16.50 -9.07
C ASN A 129 10.48 -17.64 -9.47
N GLY A 130 9.21 -17.30 -9.65
CA GLY A 130 8.17 -18.22 -10.12
C GLY A 130 7.16 -18.67 -9.07
N TYR A 131 7.28 -18.28 -7.79
CA TYR A 131 6.22 -18.51 -6.79
C TYR A 131 4.92 -17.83 -7.22
N ASP A 132 3.86 -18.61 -7.44
CA ASP A 132 2.57 -18.11 -7.93
C ASP A 132 1.54 -18.11 -6.78
N PRO A 133 1.16 -16.93 -6.23
CA PRO A 133 0.27 -16.86 -5.07
C PRO A 133 -1.16 -17.35 -5.35
N ARG A 134 -1.57 -17.49 -6.63
CA ARG A 134 -2.89 -18.01 -7.00
C ARG A 134 -3.00 -19.53 -6.89
N VAL A 135 -1.86 -20.23 -6.95
CA VAL A 135 -1.80 -21.70 -7.08
C VAL A 135 -1.02 -22.34 -5.94
N MET A 136 0.00 -21.65 -5.43
CA MET A 136 0.90 -22.14 -4.39
C MET A 136 0.51 -21.60 -3.02
N LYS A 137 0.66 -22.43 -1.98
CA LYS A 137 0.56 -22.01 -0.58
C LYS A 137 1.93 -21.94 0.04
N HIS A 138 2.19 -20.90 0.83
CA HIS A 138 3.46 -20.72 1.52
C HIS A 138 3.56 -21.68 2.73
N PRO A 139 4.61 -22.52 2.80
CA PRO A 139 4.87 -23.34 3.99
C PRO A 139 5.64 -22.53 5.04
N THR A 140 5.08 -22.38 6.23
CA THR A 140 5.75 -21.73 7.37
C THR A 140 6.22 -22.79 8.36
N ASP A 141 7.54 -22.85 8.61
CA ASP A 141 8.16 -23.74 9.59
C ASP A 141 9.19 -22.94 10.40
N LEU A 142 8.95 -22.80 11.70
CA LEU A 142 9.79 -22.04 12.63
C LEU A 142 10.50 -22.94 13.65
N ASP A 143 10.50 -24.26 13.43
CA ASP A 143 11.18 -25.22 14.32
C ASP A 143 12.69 -25.17 14.11
N SER A 144 13.39 -24.53 15.05
CA SER A 144 14.85 -24.40 15.03
C SER A 144 15.60 -25.73 15.09
N SER A 145 14.99 -26.81 15.59
CA SER A 145 15.65 -28.12 15.73
C SER A 145 15.93 -28.80 14.39
N LYS A 146 15.18 -28.44 13.34
CA LYS A 146 15.33 -28.96 11.97
C LYS A 146 16.54 -28.38 11.23
N ARG A 147 17.20 -27.37 11.81
CA ARG A 147 18.40 -26.77 11.21
C ARG A 147 19.60 -27.69 11.40
N ALA A 148 20.22 -28.11 10.29
CA ALA A 148 21.52 -28.75 10.34
C ALA A 148 22.53 -27.86 11.11
N PRO A 149 23.46 -28.44 11.88
CA PRO A 149 24.45 -27.67 12.63
C PRO A 149 25.25 -26.79 11.66
N ALA A 150 25.30 -25.50 11.95
CA ALA A 150 26.05 -24.57 11.12
C ALA A 150 27.55 -24.96 11.11
N PRO A 151 28.25 -24.89 9.96
CA PRO A 151 29.68 -25.15 9.92
C PRO A 151 30.40 -24.21 10.89
N SER A 152 31.35 -24.74 11.66
CA SER A 152 32.10 -23.97 12.66
C SER A 152 32.70 -22.72 12.00
N ALA A 153 32.34 -21.54 12.51
CA ALA A 153 32.75 -20.27 11.91
C ALA A 153 34.28 -20.16 11.90
N GLY A 154 34.87 -20.33 10.72
CA GLY A 154 36.31 -20.17 10.53
C GLY A 154 36.74 -18.72 10.72
N ARG A 155 38.07 -18.51 10.77
CA ARG A 155 38.81 -17.24 10.96
C ARG A 155 38.36 -16.05 10.08
N TRP A 156 37.49 -16.26 9.12
CA TRP A 156 37.05 -15.29 8.10
C TRP A 156 35.66 -14.70 8.32
N SER A 157 34.90 -15.14 9.34
CA SER A 157 33.63 -14.51 9.70
C SER A 157 33.84 -13.30 10.61
N ALA A 158 34.12 -12.15 10.01
CA ALA A 158 34.28 -10.88 10.72
C ALA A 158 32.92 -10.25 11.06
N SER A 159 32.23 -10.78 12.09
CA SER A 159 31.21 -10.02 12.81
C SER A 159 31.91 -9.00 13.72
N ALA A 160 32.39 -7.89 13.13
CA ALA A 160 32.96 -6.76 13.86
C ALA A 160 31.89 -5.73 14.29
N CYS A 161 30.64 -6.16 14.44
CA CYS A 161 29.60 -5.37 15.08
C CYS A 161 29.78 -5.47 16.61
N ARG A 162 30.09 -4.37 17.29
CA ARG A 162 29.96 -4.36 18.76
C ARG A 162 28.48 -4.51 19.11
N PRO A 163 28.11 -5.11 20.26
CA PRO A 163 26.72 -5.31 20.64
C PRO A 163 25.85 -4.05 20.76
N TRP A 164 26.41 -2.84 20.65
CA TRP A 164 25.70 -1.58 20.89
C TRP A 164 25.60 -0.67 19.64
N ASP A 165 26.38 -0.95 18.58
CA ASP A 165 26.62 0.04 17.50
C ASP A 165 25.68 -0.09 16.29
N HIS A 166 24.77 -1.08 16.27
CA HIS A 166 23.92 -1.39 15.10
C HIS A 166 22.46 -1.74 15.41
N PHE A 167 21.94 -1.36 16.59
CA PHE A 167 20.52 -1.54 16.93
C PHE A 167 19.63 -0.33 16.56
N LEU A 168 20.21 0.86 16.44
CA LEU A 168 19.46 2.06 16.08
C LEU A 168 19.13 2.07 14.58
N PHE A 169 17.88 2.37 14.24
CA PHE A 169 17.46 2.64 12.87
C PHE A 169 17.26 4.15 12.68
N ASP A 170 17.89 4.70 11.64
CA ASP A 170 17.82 6.13 11.32
C ASP A 170 16.52 6.49 10.58
N LYS A 171 16.26 7.80 10.49
CA LYS A 171 15.19 8.33 9.63
C LYS A 171 15.44 7.86 8.18
N PRO A 172 14.46 7.23 7.51
CA PRO A 172 14.65 6.74 6.15
C PRO A 172 14.89 7.91 5.18
N VAL A 173 16.09 7.94 4.60
CA VAL A 173 16.51 8.89 3.54
C VAL A 173 16.43 8.29 2.13
N SER A 174 16.18 6.98 2.02
CA SER A 174 16.05 6.30 0.72
C SER A 174 14.81 6.80 -0.02
N PRO A 175 14.92 7.21 -1.31
CA PRO A 175 13.80 7.73 -2.07
C PRO A 175 12.68 6.68 -2.27
N LEU A 176 13.02 5.38 -2.24
CA LEU A 176 12.04 4.29 -2.25
C LEU A 176 11.14 4.27 -0.99
N LEU A 177 11.65 4.74 0.15
CA LEU A 177 10.89 4.78 1.40
C LEU A 177 10.18 6.13 1.59
N THR A 178 10.79 7.23 1.13
CA THR A 178 10.18 8.57 1.23
C THR A 178 9.06 8.76 0.21
N CYS A 179 9.23 8.32 -1.05
CA CYS A 179 8.16 8.37 -2.06
C CYS A 179 7.00 7.41 -1.72
N ALA A 180 7.26 6.32 -1.00
CA ALA A 180 6.23 5.45 -0.43
C ALA A 180 5.56 6.02 0.84
N GLY A 181 5.90 7.24 1.28
CA GLY A 181 5.31 7.89 2.45
C GLY A 181 5.76 7.32 3.81
N MET A 182 6.67 6.36 3.85
CA MET A 182 7.07 5.65 5.09
C MET A 182 7.88 6.52 6.08
N ALA A 183 8.35 7.69 5.61
CA ALA A 183 9.09 8.69 6.38
C ALA A 183 8.20 9.74 7.08
N ARG A 184 6.87 9.68 6.88
CA ARG A 184 5.90 10.61 7.48
C ARG A 184 5.98 10.63 9.00
N ASP A 185 5.77 11.82 9.56
CA ASP A 185 5.58 12.07 10.99
C ASP A 185 6.74 11.59 11.90
N TRP A 186 7.91 11.27 11.32
CA TRP A 186 9.10 10.83 12.07
C TRP A 186 9.55 11.88 13.11
N PRO A 187 9.84 11.51 14.37
CA PRO A 187 9.99 10.13 14.89
C PRO A 187 8.74 9.55 15.59
N ASP A 188 7.55 10.11 15.38
CA ASP A 188 6.34 9.73 16.13
C ASP A 188 6.02 8.22 16.03
N ALA A 189 5.54 7.66 17.15
CA ALA A 189 5.23 6.24 17.35
C ALA A 189 6.35 5.22 17.03
N ARG A 190 7.61 5.65 16.86
CA ARG A 190 8.75 4.78 16.53
C ARG A 190 9.67 4.59 17.74
N GLY A 191 10.13 3.37 17.98
CA GLY A 191 11.01 3.03 19.10
C GLY A 191 11.69 1.67 18.94
N ILE A 192 12.56 1.33 19.89
CA ILE A 192 13.35 0.09 19.91
C ILE A 192 13.08 -0.65 21.22
N TRP A 193 12.87 -1.95 21.12
CA TRP A 193 12.81 -2.86 22.26
C TRP A 193 13.91 -3.92 22.09
N TYR A 194 14.66 -4.19 23.16
CA TYR A 194 15.70 -5.21 23.20
C TYR A 194 15.65 -5.99 24.52
N GLY A 195 16.05 -7.26 24.49
CA GLY A 195 16.15 -8.10 25.68
C GLY A 195 17.40 -7.76 26.51
N ALA A 196 17.31 -7.96 27.83
CA ALA A 196 18.41 -7.82 28.77
C ALA A 196 19.22 -9.12 28.91
#